data_AF-A0A699TYN8-F1
#
_entry.id   AF-A0A699TYN8-F1
#
_cell.length_a   1.000
_cell.length_b   1.000
_cell.length_c   1.000
_cell.angle_alpha   90.00
_cell.angle_beta   90.00
_cell.angle_gamma   90.00
#
_symmetry.space_group_name_H-M   'P 1'
#
loop_
_entity.id
_entity.type
_entity.pdbx_description
1 polymer ?
#
loop_
_entity_poly.entity_id
_entity_poly.type
_entity_poly.pdbx_seq_one_letter_code
_entity_poly.pdbx_strand_id
1 'polypeptide(L)'
;PTNVHAEENNNDQAEEGEQLQNDEFTNPLCAPPQEEAESSSHNIEIVHGNPSRPVQTRRQLTTDPKMCMYALTVSTAEPKNIKEAMADSAWIEAMQEELHQFDRLQV
;
A
#
# COMPACT_ATOMS: atom_id res chain seq x y z
N PRO A 1 -60.67 -29.85 -3.16
CA PRO A 1 -61.10 -31.04 -3.92
C PRO A 1 -59.89 -31.64 -4.66
N THR A 2 -59.38 -32.79 -4.20
CA THR A 2 -59.60 -34.11 -4.85
C THR A 2 -59.22 -34.08 -6.34
N ASN A 3 -58.45 -34.99 -6.90
CA ASN A 3 -57.86 -36.25 -6.46
C ASN A 3 -56.98 -36.69 -7.63
N VAL A 4 -55.77 -37.11 -7.30
CA VAL A 4 -54.93 -38.13 -7.94
C VAL A 4 -55.54 -38.82 -9.18
N HIS A 5 -54.77 -38.89 -10.27
CA HIS A 5 -54.63 -40.15 -10.99
C HIS A 5 -53.29 -40.19 -11.72
N ALA A 6 -52.36 -40.94 -11.13
CA ALA A 6 -51.18 -41.43 -11.79
C ALA A 6 -51.50 -42.75 -12.50
N GLU A 7 -50.63 -43.07 -13.46
CA GLU A 7 -50.34 -44.40 -13.99
C GLU A 7 -51.11 -44.82 -15.25
N GLU A 8 -50.38 -44.84 -16.38
CA GLU A 8 -50.31 -45.99 -17.27
C GLU A 8 -48.99 -45.92 -18.10
N ASN A 9 -48.09 -46.88 -17.84
CA ASN A 9 -47.61 -47.90 -18.80
C ASN A 9 -47.27 -47.45 -20.24
N ASN A 10 -46.21 -47.85 -20.95
CA ASN A 10 -45.13 -48.82 -20.78
C ASN A 10 -44.19 -48.62 -22.00
N ASN A 11 -42.88 -48.82 -21.79
CA ASN A 11 -41.87 -49.40 -22.71
C ASN A 11 -41.74 -48.90 -24.18
N ASP A 12 -40.63 -48.24 -24.52
CA ASP A 12 -39.53 -48.77 -25.37
C ASP A 12 -38.72 -47.66 -26.09
N GLN A 13 -37.39 -47.82 -26.01
CA GLN A 13 -36.34 -47.38 -26.94
C GLN A 13 -36.11 -45.88 -27.25
N ALA A 14 -34.94 -45.39 -26.84
CA ALA A 14 -34.00 -44.55 -27.62
C ALA A 14 -32.84 -44.16 -26.68
N GLU A 15 -31.64 -44.72 -26.84
CA GLU A 15 -30.54 -44.21 -27.69
C GLU A 15 -29.57 -43.34 -26.86
N GLU A 16 -28.30 -43.43 -27.24
CA GLU A 16 -27.19 -42.54 -26.89
C GLU A 16 -26.67 -42.59 -25.44
N GLY A 17 -25.55 -43.31 -25.30
CA GLY A 17 -24.64 -43.13 -24.18
C GLY A 17 -24.04 -41.74 -24.23
N GLU A 18 -24.52 -40.86 -23.36
CA GLU A 18 -23.91 -39.56 -23.09
C GLU A 18 -23.48 -39.53 -21.63
N GLN A 19 -22.35 -40.21 -21.35
CA GLN A 19 -21.62 -39.99 -20.11
C GLN A 19 -21.00 -38.60 -20.18
N LEU A 20 -21.71 -37.66 -19.54
CA LEU A 20 -21.32 -36.30 -19.19
C LEU A 20 -19.81 -36.06 -19.33
N GLN A 21 -19.45 -35.21 -20.30
CA GLN A 21 -18.11 -34.66 -20.41
C GLN A 21 -17.79 -34.01 -19.06
N ASN A 22 -16.76 -34.53 -18.39
CA ASN A 22 -16.24 -33.89 -17.21
C ASN A 22 -15.67 -32.56 -17.70
N ASP A 23 -16.38 -31.46 -17.41
CA ASP A 23 -15.84 -30.12 -17.51
C ASP A 23 -14.70 -30.03 -16.49
N GLU A 24 -13.53 -30.52 -16.89
CA GLU A 24 -12.30 -30.40 -16.15
C GLU A 24 -12.00 -28.91 -16.09
N PHE A 25 -12.40 -28.31 -14.97
CA PHE A 25 -12.07 -26.94 -14.62
C PHE A 25 -10.55 -26.88 -14.54
N THR A 26 -9.91 -26.60 -15.69
CA THR A 26 -8.47 -26.47 -15.80
C THR A 26 -8.09 -25.37 -14.84
N ASN A 27 -7.55 -25.76 -13.69
CA ASN A 27 -7.08 -24.81 -12.71
C ASN A 27 -5.95 -24.02 -13.40
N PRO A 28 -6.09 -22.71 -13.64
CA PRO A 28 -5.05 -21.93 -14.31
C PRO A 28 -3.74 -21.88 -13.51
N LEU A 29 -3.77 -22.28 -12.23
CA LEU A 29 -2.59 -22.46 -11.38
C LEU A 29 -1.83 -23.78 -11.64
N CYS A 30 -2.36 -24.70 -12.47
CA CYS A 30 -1.73 -25.98 -12.78
C CYS A 30 -0.81 -25.92 -14.02
N ALA A 31 -0.68 -24.76 -14.67
CA ALA A 31 0.38 -24.54 -15.63
C ALA A 31 1.73 -24.57 -14.91
N PRO A 32 2.76 -25.27 -15.43
CA PRO A 32 4.11 -25.15 -14.91
C PRO A 32 4.50 -23.67 -14.86
N PRO A 33 5.22 -23.19 -13.83
CA PRO A 33 5.72 -21.82 -13.84
C PRO A 33 6.53 -21.64 -15.13
N GLN A 34 6.09 -20.73 -16.01
CA GLN A 34 7.00 -20.24 -17.03
C GLN A 34 8.11 -19.55 -16.24
N GLU A 35 9.34 -20.08 -16.30
CA GLU A 35 10.53 -19.32 -15.91
C GLU A 35 10.71 -18.21 -16.95
N GLU A 36 9.87 -17.19 -16.87
CA GLU A 36 10.24 -15.90 -17.40
C GLU A 36 11.29 -15.35 -16.44
N ALA A 37 12.54 -15.44 -16.86
CA ALA A 37 13.62 -14.70 -16.23
C ALA A 37 13.32 -13.21 -16.41
N GLU A 38 12.50 -12.65 -15.50
CA GLU A 38 12.39 -11.22 -15.32
C GLU A 38 13.75 -10.72 -14.85
N SER A 39 14.60 -10.34 -15.82
CA SER A 39 15.75 -9.52 -15.51
C SER A 39 15.21 -8.14 -15.17
N SER A 40 14.83 -7.96 -13.90
CA SER A 40 14.54 -6.66 -13.31
C SER A 40 15.81 -5.80 -13.43
N SER A 41 15.91 -5.10 -14.57
CA SER A 41 17.01 -4.19 -14.89
C SER A 41 16.66 -2.80 -14.38
N HIS A 42 16.34 -2.71 -13.08
CA HIS A 42 16.29 -1.42 -12.42
C HIS A 42 17.74 -0.92 -12.30
N ASN A 43 18.13 -0.03 -13.22
CA ASN A 43 19.43 0.59 -13.22
C ASN A 43 19.64 1.27 -11.84
N ILE A 44 20.70 0.85 -11.15
CA ILE A 44 21.02 1.29 -9.79
C ILE A 44 21.35 2.79 -9.74
N GLU A 45 21.76 3.39 -10.87
CA GLU A 45 22.04 4.82 -11.00
C GLU A 45 20.75 5.68 -10.95
N ILE A 46 19.58 5.08 -11.19
CA ILE A 46 18.27 5.75 -11.06
C ILE A 46 17.77 5.72 -9.60
N VAL A 47 18.40 4.93 -8.73
CA VAL A 47 18.01 4.83 -7.31
C VAL A 47 18.46 6.11 -6.59
N HIS A 48 17.48 6.95 -6.22
CA HIS A 48 17.72 8.13 -5.40
C HIS A 48 18.03 7.73 -3.95
N GLY A 49 19.29 7.38 -3.70
CA GLY A 49 19.80 6.96 -2.40
C GLY A 49 20.87 5.89 -2.54
N ASN A 50 21.76 5.78 -1.55
CA ASN A 50 22.77 4.72 -1.59
C ASN A 50 22.08 3.35 -1.43
N PRO A 51 22.11 2.48 -2.45
CA PRO A 51 21.41 1.19 -2.45
C PRO A 51 22.01 0.20 -1.45
N SER A 52 23.27 0.39 -1.06
CA SER A 52 23.95 -0.41 -0.04
C SER A 52 23.64 0.07 1.38
N ARG A 53 22.92 1.18 1.53
CA ARG A 53 22.55 1.70 2.85
C ARG A 53 21.38 0.87 3.39
N PRO A 54 21.48 0.35 4.62
CA PRO A 54 20.40 -0.44 5.20
C PRO A 54 19.14 0.42 5.37
N VAL A 55 17.96 -0.21 5.23
CA VAL A 55 16.67 0.42 5.48
C VAL A 55 16.61 0.85 6.94
N GLN A 56 16.73 2.16 7.17
CA GLN A 56 16.52 2.73 8.49
C GLN A 56 15.03 2.95 8.70
N THR A 57 14.47 2.24 9.67
CA THR A 57 13.12 2.57 10.15
C THR A 57 13.17 3.92 10.86
N ARG A 58 12.08 4.69 10.83
CA ARG A 58 11.97 6.00 11.51
C ARG A 58 12.41 5.97 12.99
N ARG A 59 12.36 4.79 13.61
CA ARG A 59 12.76 4.52 15.01
C ARG A 59 14.27 4.28 15.20
N GLN A 60 15.00 3.98 14.12
CA GLN A 60 16.45 3.77 14.09
C GLN A 60 17.23 5.05 13.78
N LEU A 61 16.57 6.17 13.46
CA LEU A 61 17.22 7.48 13.59
C LEU A 61 17.54 7.63 15.06
N THR A 62 18.77 7.24 15.37
CA THR A 62 19.37 7.23 16.69
C THR A 62 18.94 8.50 17.38
N THR A 63 18.41 8.32 18.59
CA THR A 63 18.23 9.30 19.65
C THR A 63 19.49 10.14 19.78
N ASP A 64 19.75 11.04 18.84
CA ASP A 64 20.77 12.06 18.99
C ASP A 64 20.22 12.93 20.11
N PRO A 65 20.86 12.91 21.30
CA PRO A 65 20.39 13.71 22.41
C PRO A 65 20.30 15.18 22.00
N LYS A 66 21.11 15.66 21.03
CA LYS A 66 21.00 17.01 20.49
C LYS A 66 19.73 17.20 19.66
N MET A 67 19.40 16.30 18.73
CA MET A 67 18.12 16.37 18.00
C MET A 67 16.90 16.25 18.93
N CYS A 68 16.94 15.38 19.95
CA CYS A 68 15.86 15.29 20.93
C CYS A 68 15.75 16.56 21.79
N MET A 69 16.87 17.11 22.25
CA MET A 69 16.89 18.38 22.98
C MET A 69 16.41 19.53 22.11
N TYR A 70 16.82 19.58 20.84
CA TYR A 70 16.35 20.56 19.87
C TYR A 70 14.83 20.46 19.68
N ALA A 71 14.32 19.27 19.37
CA ALA A 71 12.89 19.03 19.21
C ALA A 71 12.12 19.41 20.49
N LEU A 72 12.64 19.05 21.66
CA LEU A 72 12.05 19.45 22.95
C LEU A 72 12.02 20.97 23.10
N THR A 73 13.13 21.67 22.85
CA THR A 73 13.19 23.13 22.95
C THR A 73 12.22 23.82 22.00
N VAL A 74 12.14 23.35 20.74
CA VAL A 74 11.20 23.89 19.75
C VAL A 74 9.75 23.64 20.19
N SER A 75 9.41 22.43 20.63
CA SER A 75 8.07 22.13 21.15
C SER A 75 7.72 22.88 22.44
N THR A 76 8.71 23.34 23.20
CA THR A 76 8.49 24.16 24.40
C THR A 76 8.30 25.63 24.05
N ALA A 77 8.94 26.10 22.98
CA ALA A 77 8.83 27.46 22.46
C ALA A 77 7.60 27.64 21.53
N GLU A 78 6.96 26.56 21.10
CA GLU A 78 5.77 26.61 20.25
C GLU A 78 4.59 27.28 20.99
N PRO A 79 4.02 28.38 20.45
CA PRO A 79 2.87 29.04 21.05
C PRO A 79 1.63 28.14 21.02
N LYS A 80 0.91 28.05 22.13
CA LYS A 80 -0.25 27.13 22.25
C LYS A 80 -1.54 27.73 21.72
N ASN A 81 -1.59 29.04 21.56
CA ASN A 81 -2.76 29.75 21.05
C ASN A 81 -2.37 30.93 20.16
N ILE A 82 -3.34 31.38 19.35
CA ILE A 82 -3.13 32.43 18.35
C ILE A 82 -2.67 33.73 18.98
N LYS A 83 -3.17 34.09 20.18
CA LYS A 83 -2.79 35.34 20.84
C LYS A 83 -1.34 35.33 21.28
N GLU A 84 -0.87 34.22 21.82
CA GLU A 84 0.55 34.01 22.16
C GLU A 84 1.41 34.04 20.89
N ALA A 85 1.00 33.34 19.83
CA ALA A 85 1.73 33.32 18.56
C ALA A 85 1.85 34.72 17.93
N MET A 86 0.80 35.53 18.02
CA MET A 86 0.79 36.90 17.50
C MET A 86 1.62 37.88 18.35
N ALA A 87 1.87 37.55 19.63
CA ALA A 87 2.67 38.37 20.53
C ALA A 87 4.16 37.98 20.54
N ASP A 88 4.49 36.77 20.07
CA ASP A 88 5.86 36.27 20.00
C ASP A 88 6.52 36.62 18.65
N SER A 89 7.30 37.71 18.64
CA SER A 89 8.03 38.15 17.46
C SER A 89 9.04 37.13 16.96
N ALA A 90 9.71 36.39 17.86
CA ALA A 90 10.75 35.43 17.48
C ALA A 90 10.13 34.22 16.76
N TRP A 91 8.96 33.77 17.22
CA TRP A 91 8.18 32.75 16.53
C TRP A 91 7.72 33.19 15.14
N ILE A 92 7.22 34.42 15.00
CA ILE A 92 6.79 34.98 13.71
C ILE A 92 7.96 35.03 12.71
N GLU A 93 9.12 35.55 13.14
CA GLU A 93 10.32 35.61 12.31
C GLU A 93 10.80 34.22 11.89
N ALA A 94 10.81 33.25 12.81
CA ALA A 94 11.21 31.87 12.50
C ALA A 94 10.29 31.21 11.46
N MET A 95 8.97 31.39 11.59
CA MET A 95 7.99 30.87 10.62
C MET A 95 8.12 31.54 9.25
N GLN A 96 8.40 32.84 9.22
CA GLN A 96 8.70 33.54 7.96
C GLN A 96 9.98 33.03 7.31
N GLU A 97 11.04 32.86 8.09
CA GLU A 97 12.31 32.34 7.57
C GLU A 97 12.13 30.93 7.01
N GLU A 98 11.42 30.04 7.70
CA GLU A 98 11.11 28.69 7.22
C GLU A 98 10.34 28.71 5.89
N LEU A 99 9.28 29.53 5.77
CA LEU A 99 8.55 29.75 4.51
C LEU A 99 9.47 30.22 3.38
N HIS A 100 10.37 31.16 3.67
CA HIS A 100 11.33 31.65 2.70
C HIS A 100 12.34 30.56 2.29
N GLN A 101 12.65 29.58 3.15
CA GLN A 101 13.48 28.45 2.76
C GLN A 101 12.76 27.52 1.78
N PHE A 102 11.45 27.29 1.96
CA PHE A 102 10.65 26.50 1.02
C PHE A 102 10.66 27.13 -0.39
N ASP A 103 10.42 28.44 -0.49
CA ASP A 103 10.42 29.16 -1.76
C ASP A 103 11.79 29.10 -2.45
N ARG A 104 12.87 29.24 -1.68
CA ARG A 104 14.25 29.14 -2.20
C ARG A 104 14.59 27.76 -2.72
N LEU A 105 14.05 26.70 -2.11
CA LEU A 105 14.37 25.32 -2.46
C LEU A 105 13.59 24.84 -3.69
N GLN A 106 12.62 25.59 -4.22
CA GLN A 106 11.81 25.25 -5.41
C GLN A 106 11.34 23.78 -5.42
N VAL A 107 10.79 23.31 -4.30
CA VAL A 107 10.20 21.97 -4.18
C VAL A 107 8.80 21.94 -4.80
#